data_AF-A0A176U3B4-F1
#
_entry.id   AF-A0A176U3B4-F1
#
_cell.length_a   1.000
_cell.length_b   1.000
_cell.length_c   1.000
_cell.angle_alpha   90.00
_cell.angle_beta   90.00
_cell.angle_gamma   90.00
#
_symmetry.space_group_name_H-M   'P 1'
#
loop_
_entity.id
_entity.type
_entity.pdbx_description
1 polymer ?
#
loop_
_entity_poly.entity_id
_entity_poly.type
_entity_poly.pdbx_seq_one_letter_code
_entity_poly.pdbx_strand_id
1 'polypeptide(L)'
;YAPHGRGDFMYQVVDGKVYHLNEQLGMPENSNLQILVDAWALTIPEEGREDFLKEFNRERLLNRFENGERHISFRYWTRTATFEPMLAEDHLALYREKETGDIIAVNYVLDRTELPQGQERWPFH
;
A
#
# COMPACT_ATOMS: atom_id res chain seq x y z
N TYR A 1 -6.34 -9.10 27.91
CA TYR A 1 -6.99 -9.83 26.80
C TYR A 1 -7.61 -8.81 25.86
N ALA A 2 -6.87 -8.37 24.84
CA ALA A 2 -7.48 -7.76 23.66
C ALA A 2 -7.70 -8.92 22.66
N PRO A 3 -8.93 -9.17 22.20
CA PRO A 3 -9.21 -10.28 21.32
C PRO A 3 -8.52 -10.06 19.97
N HIS A 4 -8.05 -11.15 19.37
CA HIS A 4 -7.45 -11.18 18.05
C HIS A 4 -8.42 -10.64 16.98
N GLY A 5 -8.21 -9.40 16.58
CA GLY A 5 -8.55 -8.90 15.26
C GLY A 5 -7.28 -8.25 14.72
N ARG A 6 -6.57 -8.91 13.80
CA ARG A 6 -5.58 -8.25 12.96
C ARG A 6 -6.39 -7.33 12.03
N GLY A 7 -6.65 -6.12 12.51
CA GLY A 7 -7.45 -5.15 11.79
C GLY A 7 -6.62 -4.54 10.68
N ASP A 8 -6.67 -5.14 9.49
CA ASP A 8 -6.16 -4.56 8.25
C ASP A 8 -7.08 -3.40 7.82
N PHE A 9 -7.22 -2.37 8.66
CA PHE A 9 -8.09 -1.23 8.41
C PHE A 9 -7.32 -0.12 7.71
N MET A 10 -7.66 0.09 6.44
CA MET A 10 -7.04 1.12 5.62
C MET A 10 -7.94 2.34 5.60
N TYR A 11 -7.36 3.49 5.93
CA TYR A 11 -8.05 4.77 5.84
C TYR A 11 -7.15 5.78 5.15
N GLN A 12 -7.76 6.70 4.42
CA GLN A 12 -7.08 7.84 3.83
C GLN A 12 -7.65 9.11 4.43
N VAL A 13 -6.78 10.08 4.72
CA VAL A 13 -7.21 11.42 5.13
C VAL A 13 -7.02 12.36 3.95
N VAL A 14 -8.12 12.94 3.46
CA VAL A 14 -8.12 13.93 2.37
C VAL A 14 -8.79 15.18 2.91
N ASP A 15 -8.09 16.33 2.86
CA ASP A 15 -8.57 17.62 3.40
C ASP A 15 -9.11 17.55 4.84
N GLY A 16 -8.43 16.79 5.70
CA GLY A 16 -8.83 16.59 7.10
C GLY A 16 -10.02 15.66 7.31
N LYS A 17 -10.59 15.08 6.25
CA LYS A 17 -11.66 14.09 6.31
C LYS A 17 -11.11 12.68 6.17
N VAL A 18 -11.51 11.80 7.09
CA VAL A 18 -11.15 10.37 7.08
C VAL A 18 -12.10 9.61 6.16
N TYR A 19 -11.52 8.79 5.27
CA TYR A 19 -12.20 7.87 4.38
C TYR A 19 -11.77 6.44 4.68
N HIS A 20 -12.72 5.53 4.91
CA HIS A 20 -12.46 4.11 5.13
C HIS A 20 -12.37 3.39 3.78
N LEU A 21 -11.15 3.11 3.33
CA LEU A 21 -10.92 2.53 2.00
C LEU A 21 -11.49 1.11 1.88
N ASN A 22 -11.44 0.33 2.96
CA ASN A 22 -11.99 -1.03 2.97
C ASN A 22 -13.50 -1.05 2.64
N GLU A 23 -14.26 -0.10 3.18
CA GLU A 23 -15.70 0.00 2.91
C GLU A 23 -15.96 0.40 1.46
N GLN A 24 -15.19 1.36 0.94
CA GLN A 24 -15.30 1.80 -0.46
C GLN A 24 -14.96 0.69 -1.45
N LEU A 25 -13.98 -0.16 -1.12
CA LEU A 25 -13.52 -1.27 -1.94
C LEU A 25 -14.31 -2.57 -1.68
N GLY A 26 -15.27 -2.58 -0.75
CA GLY A 26 -16.05 -3.77 -0.40
C GLY A 26 -15.21 -4.92 0.18
N MET A 27 -14.13 -4.60 0.88
CA MET A 27 -13.15 -5.58 1.33
C MET A 27 -13.62 -6.35 2.57
N PRO A 28 -13.53 -7.69 2.58
CA PRO A 28 -13.92 -8.49 3.72
C PRO A 28 -12.93 -8.34 4.90
N GLU A 29 -13.45 -8.38 6.12
CA GLU A 29 -12.63 -8.41 7.34
C GLU A 29 -11.72 -9.64 7.36
N ASN A 30 -10.45 -9.48 7.78
CA ASN A 30 -9.42 -10.53 7.80
C ASN A 30 -9.02 -11.07 6.41
N SER A 31 -8.99 -10.19 5.40
CA SER A 31 -8.51 -10.51 4.06
C SER A 31 -7.03 -10.93 4.07
N ASN A 32 -6.66 -11.91 3.24
CA ASN A 32 -5.24 -12.23 3.04
C ASN A 32 -4.55 -11.12 2.20
N LEU A 33 -3.22 -11.06 2.26
CA LEU A 33 -2.42 -10.04 1.57
C LEU A 33 -2.77 -9.89 0.07
N GLN A 34 -3.02 -10.99 -0.64
CA GLN A 34 -3.31 -10.93 -2.07
C GLN A 34 -4.63 -10.23 -2.35
N ILE A 35 -5.68 -10.50 -1.56
CA ILE A 35 -6.97 -9.81 -1.67
C ILE A 35 -6.80 -8.30 -1.43
N LEU A 36 -5.96 -7.91 -0.46
CA LEU A 36 -5.68 -6.49 -0.19
C LEU A 36 -4.98 -5.83 -1.39
N VAL A 37 -3.93 -6.48 -1.90
CA VAL A 37 -3.13 -5.98 -3.02
C VAL A 37 -3.96 -5.90 -4.30
N ASP A 38 -4.81 -6.89 -4.57
CA ASP A 38 -5.70 -6.89 -5.74
C ASP A 38 -6.72 -5.75 -5.66
N ALA A 39 -7.28 -5.47 -4.48
CA ALA A 39 -8.19 -4.35 -4.27
C ALA A 39 -7.48 -3.00 -4.46
N TRP A 40 -6.25 -2.86 -3.97
CA TRP A 40 -5.42 -1.67 -4.21
C TRP A 40 -5.06 -1.48 -5.68
N ALA A 41 -4.77 -2.55 -6.41
CA ALA A 41 -4.43 -2.48 -7.82
C ALA A 41 -5.56 -1.90 -8.68
N LEU A 42 -6.82 -1.90 -8.20
CA LEU A 42 -7.96 -1.27 -8.87
C LEU A 42 -7.92 0.27 -8.84
N THR A 43 -7.20 0.87 -7.89
CA THR A 43 -7.05 2.34 -7.82
C THR A 43 -5.90 2.85 -8.69
N ILE A 44 -5.10 1.94 -9.25
CA ILE A 44 -3.91 2.22 -10.04
C ILE A 44 -4.26 2.19 -11.55
N PRO A 45 -3.77 3.16 -12.35
CA PRO A 45 -3.87 3.12 -13.81
C PRO A 45 -3.32 1.81 -14.38
N GLU A 46 -3.85 1.37 -15.52
CA GLU A 46 -3.48 0.09 -16.13
C GLU A 46 -1.96 0.01 -16.38
N GLU A 47 -1.36 1.12 -16.79
CA GLU A 47 0.06 1.26 -17.12
C GLU A 47 0.99 1.07 -15.91
N GLY A 48 0.51 1.40 -14.70
CA GLY A 48 1.30 1.27 -13.47
C GLY A 48 0.98 0.01 -12.65
N ARG A 49 -0.05 -0.73 -13.04
CA ARG A 49 -0.59 -1.83 -12.22
C ARG A 49 0.38 -3.00 -12.11
N GLU A 50 1.04 -3.38 -13.21
CA GLU A 50 1.97 -4.52 -13.21
C GLU A 50 3.17 -4.26 -12.30
N ASP A 51 3.76 -3.07 -12.37
CA ASP A 51 4.88 -2.67 -11.52
C ASP A 51 4.49 -2.66 -10.04
N PHE A 52 3.31 -2.15 -9.71
CA PHE A 52 2.78 -2.20 -8.35
C PHE A 52 2.61 -3.64 -7.83
N LEU A 53 1.96 -4.51 -8.61
CA LEU A 53 1.74 -5.91 -8.24
C LEU A 53 3.07 -6.65 -8.04
N LYS A 54 4.08 -6.32 -8.85
CA LYS A 54 5.42 -6.88 -8.74
C LYS A 54 6.11 -6.45 -7.44
N GLU A 55 5.97 -5.19 -7.02
CA GLU A 55 6.54 -4.71 -5.77
C GLU A 55 5.92 -5.42 -4.55
N PHE A 56 4.61 -5.68 -4.59
CA PHE A 56 3.87 -6.42 -3.55
C PHE A 56 3.91 -7.95 -3.67
N ASN A 57 4.67 -8.50 -4.62
CA ASN A 57 4.78 -9.94 -4.76
C ASN A 57 5.43 -10.58 -3.52
N ARG A 58 4.72 -11.53 -2.90
CA ARG A 58 5.15 -12.20 -1.66
C ARG A 58 6.54 -12.83 -1.77
N GLU A 59 6.82 -13.60 -2.81
CA GLU A 59 8.11 -14.28 -2.96
C GLU A 59 9.26 -13.29 -3.11
N ARG A 60 9.02 -12.20 -3.84
CA ARG A 60 9.98 -11.11 -3.98
C ARG A 60 10.24 -10.42 -2.65
N LEU A 61 9.20 -10.08 -1.88
CA LEU A 61 9.36 -9.47 -0.55
C LEU A 61 10.13 -10.37 0.41
N LEU A 62 9.85 -11.67 0.41
CA LEU A 62 10.61 -12.65 1.20
C LEU A 62 12.07 -12.72 0.78
N ASN A 63 12.34 -12.77 -0.53
CA ASN A 63 13.70 -12.80 -1.06
C ASN A 63 14.50 -11.54 -0.65
N ARG A 64 13.89 -10.36 -0.76
CA ARG A 64 14.52 -9.10 -0.31
C ARG A 64 14.81 -9.12 1.20
N PHE A 65 13.87 -9.61 2.00
CA PHE A 65 14.06 -9.76 3.44
C PHE A 65 15.22 -10.70 3.79
N GLU A 66 15.28 -11.87 3.17
CA GLU A 66 16.36 -12.84 3.44
C GLU A 66 17.73 -12.33 2.98
N ASN A 67 17.77 -11.42 1.99
CA ASN A 67 18.98 -10.69 1.58
C ASN A 67 19.32 -9.47 2.45
N GLY A 68 18.64 -9.29 3.58
CA GLY A 68 18.97 -8.26 4.57
C GLY A 68 18.21 -6.94 4.40
N GLU A 69 17.34 -6.81 3.40
CA GLU A 69 16.50 -5.62 3.29
C GLU A 69 15.45 -5.60 4.41
N ARG A 70 15.28 -4.44 5.04
CA ARG A 70 14.33 -4.23 6.15
C ARG A 70 13.33 -3.11 5.85
N HIS A 71 13.62 -2.31 4.83
CA HIS A 71 12.78 -1.20 4.43
C HIS A 71 12.78 -1.13 2.90
N ILE A 72 11.58 -1.17 2.33
CA ILE A 72 11.34 -1.11 0.89
C ILE A 72 10.46 0.10 0.64
N SER A 73 10.80 0.91 -0.35
CA SER A 73 9.95 2.02 -0.79
C SER A 73 9.91 2.12 -2.31
N PHE A 74 8.75 2.48 -2.84
CA PHE A 74 8.54 2.69 -4.28
C PHE A 74 7.41 3.68 -4.52
N ARG A 75 7.39 4.30 -5.69
CA ARG A 75 6.39 5.28 -6.08
C ARG A 75 5.49 4.74 -7.17
N TYR A 76 4.22 5.14 -7.12
CA TYR A 76 3.24 4.78 -8.13
C TYR A 76 2.13 5.83 -8.17
N TRP A 77 1.54 5.99 -9.35
CA TRP A 77 0.35 6.79 -9.52
C TRP A 77 -0.88 5.99 -9.10
N THR A 78 -1.76 6.62 -8.33
CA THR A 78 -3.01 6.02 -7.86
C THR A 78 -4.11 7.09 -7.80
N ARG A 79 -5.30 6.69 -7.38
CA ARG A 79 -6.42 7.59 -7.12
C ARG A 79 -6.75 7.61 -5.62
N THR A 80 -7.06 8.78 -5.09
CA THR A 80 -7.56 8.94 -3.71
C THR A 80 -8.95 8.32 -3.56
N ALA A 81 -9.43 8.27 -2.32
CA ALA A 81 -10.80 7.91 -1.95
C ALA A 81 -11.89 8.79 -2.63
N THR A 82 -11.50 9.96 -3.14
CA THR A 82 -12.36 10.88 -3.90
C THR A 82 -12.07 10.83 -5.40
N PHE A 83 -11.32 9.83 -5.87
CA PHE A 83 -10.92 9.62 -7.26
C PHE A 83 -9.95 10.66 -7.85
N GLU A 84 -9.32 11.48 -7.01
CA GLU A 84 -8.32 12.45 -7.46
C GLU A 84 -6.97 11.76 -7.71
N PRO A 85 -6.22 12.16 -8.75
CA PRO A 85 -4.84 11.74 -8.96
C PRO A 85 -3.94 11.94 -7.74
N MET A 86 -3.20 10.90 -7.34
CA MET A 86 -2.22 10.97 -6.25
C MET A 86 -0.94 10.23 -6.63
N LEU A 87 0.20 10.88 -6.44
CA LEU A 87 1.50 10.21 -6.48
C LEU A 87 1.76 9.62 -5.09
N ALA A 88 1.62 8.31 -4.96
CA ALA A 88 1.88 7.60 -3.72
C ALA A 88 3.36 7.21 -3.63
N GLU A 89 3.93 7.30 -2.43
CA GLU A 89 5.17 6.63 -2.06
C GLU A 89 4.87 5.60 -0.96
N ASP A 90 4.97 4.33 -1.30
CA ASP A 90 4.78 3.22 -0.38
C ASP A 90 6.03 3.00 0.45
N HIS A 91 5.87 2.66 1.72
CA HIS A 91 6.93 2.23 2.61
C HIS A 91 6.54 0.94 3.33
N LEU A 92 7.32 -0.11 3.10
CA LEU A 92 7.20 -1.42 3.76
C LEU A 92 8.38 -1.62 4.70
N ALA A 93 8.10 -1.64 6.01
CA ALA A 93 9.05 -2.08 7.03
C ALA A 93 8.87 -3.58 7.28
N LEU A 94 9.90 -4.36 7.00
CA LEU A 94 9.91 -5.82 7.14
C LEU A 94 10.69 -6.26 8.38
N TYR A 95 10.09 -7.09 9.21
CA TYR A 95 10.76 -7.68 10.37
C TYR A 95 10.29 -9.09 10.67
N ARG A 96 11.15 -9.86 11.33
CA ARG A 96 10.80 -11.17 11.86
C ARG A 96 10.23 -11.01 13.26
N GLU A 97 8.99 -11.44 13.44
CA GLU A 97 8.33 -11.53 14.74
C GLU A 97 9.04 -12.62 15.58
N LYS A 98 9.30 -12.33 16.86
CA LYS A 98 10.17 -13.17 17.70
C LYS A 98 9.46 -14.43 18.20
N GLU A 99 8.16 -14.35 18.48
CA GLU A 99 7.41 -15.44 19.07
C GLU A 99 7.00 -16.50 18.03
N THR A 100 6.53 -16.07 16.86
CA THR A 100 6.03 -16.95 15.79
C THR A 100 7.09 -17.23 14.72
N GLY A 101 8.09 -16.35 14.58
CA GLY A 101 9.07 -16.42 13.50
C GLY A 101 8.53 -15.92 12.15
N ASP A 102 7.29 -15.45 12.10
CA ASP A 102 6.66 -14.89 10.90
C ASP A 102 7.40 -13.63 10.44
N ILE A 103 7.39 -13.39 9.14
CA ILE A 103 7.83 -12.12 8.57
C ILE A 103 6.60 -11.22 8.44
N ILE A 104 6.64 -10.08 9.13
CA ILE A 104 5.59 -9.07 9.12
C ILE A 104 6.05 -7.88 8.30
N ALA A 105 5.16 -7.38 7.44
CA ALA A 105 5.32 -6.11 6.74
C ALA A 105 4.39 -5.07 7.37
N VAL A 106 4.94 -3.95 7.81
CA VAL A 106 4.16 -2.76 8.19
C VAL A 106 4.23 -1.78 7.04
N ASN A 107 3.07 -1.41 6.53
CA ASN A 107 2.91 -0.49 5.41
C ASN A 107 2.46 0.89 5.88
N TYR A 108 3.01 1.94 5.29
CA TYR A 108 2.42 3.27 5.28
C TYR A 108 2.65 3.94 3.93
N VAL A 109 1.72 4.79 3.52
CA VAL A 109 1.74 5.48 2.23
C VAL A 109 1.83 6.98 2.45
N LEU A 110 2.73 7.63 1.71
CA LEU A 110 2.88 9.08 1.70
C LEU A 110 2.32 9.66 0.41
N ASP A 111 1.52 10.72 0.52
CA ASP A 111 1.15 11.55 -0.63
C ASP A 111 2.34 12.44 -1.02
N ARG A 112 2.82 12.28 -2.25
CA ARG A 112 3.94 13.03 -2.84
C ARG A 112 3.49 13.94 -3.98
N THR A 113 2.19 14.12 -4.18
CA THR A 113 1.61 14.91 -5.28
C THR A 113 2.09 16.37 -5.26
N GLU A 114 2.36 16.92 -4.07
CA GLU A 114 2.79 18.32 -3.88
C GLU A 114 4.22 18.50 -3.35
N LEU A 115 5.19 17.70 -3.81
CA LEU A 115 6.60 18.05 -3.54
C LEU A 115 7.02 19.29 -4.38
N PRO A 116 7.51 20.39 -3.77
CA PRO A 116 7.75 21.64 -4.50
C PRO A 116 8.90 21.53 -5.53
N GLN A 117 8.55 21.95 -6.75
CA GLN A 117 9.38 22.34 -7.90
C GLN A 117 10.04 21.25 -8.75
N GLY A 118 9.26 20.77 -9.73
CA GLY A 118 9.77 20.45 -11.08
C GLY A 118 9.38 19.07 -11.60
N GLN A 119 8.14 18.95 -12.11
CA GLN A 119 7.48 17.71 -12.58
C GLN A 119 7.20 16.74 -11.43
N GLU A 120 5.96 16.30 -11.22
CA GLU A 120 5.29 15.31 -12.06
C GLU A 120 3.78 15.61 -12.13
N ARG A 121 3.28 15.92 -13.34
CA ARG A 121 1.84 15.95 -13.63
C ARG A 121 1.38 14.52 -13.93
N TRP A 122 0.17 14.17 -13.51
CA TRP A 122 -0.52 12.95 -13.94
C TRP A 122 -0.39 12.77 -15.46
N PRO A 123 0.24 11.70 -15.97
CA PRO A 123 0.65 11.67 -17.38
C PRO A 123 -0.49 11.40 -18.39
N PHE A 124 -1.71 11.13 -17.95
CA PHE A 124 -2.73 10.51 -18.81
C PHE A 124 -4.08 11.24 -18.78
N HIS A 125 -4.58 11.59 -19.98
CA HIS A 125 -5.87 12.22 -20.24
C HIS A 125 -6.93 11.21 -20.65
#